data_AF-A0A7X7XRA4-F1
#
_entry.id   AF-A0A7X7XRA4-F1
#
_cell.length_a   1.000
_cell.length_b   1.000
_cell.length_c   1.000
_cell.angle_alpha   90.00
_cell.angle_beta   90.00
_cell.angle_gamma   90.00
#
_symmetry.space_group_name_H-M   'P 1'
#
loop_
_entity.id
_entity.type
_entity.pdbx_description
1 polymer ?
#
loop_
_entity_poly.entity_id
_entity_poly.type
_entity_poly.pdbx_seq_one_letter_code
_entity_poly.pdbx_strand_id
1 'polypeptide(L)'
;GKAAAGVISEKPELFGRVLILQALPGTQGIYGFLVAVLIMVKIGMIGGNPIALTNEQGLALFAAALPIAIGGLASGIYQGKMAAASISMTGKNPAMSARGMTMTAMVETYAILALLVSVLMYIAVPV
;
A
#
# COMPACT_ATOMS: atom_id res chain seq x y z
N GLY A 1 -4.41 -2.04 -14.05
CA GLY A 1 -5.01 -1.18 -15.08
C GLY A 1 -4.66 -1.61 -16.49
N LYS A 2 -3.61 -1.03 -17.11
CA LYS A 2 -3.30 -1.23 -18.54
C LYS A 2 -3.20 -2.71 -18.97
N ALA A 3 -2.43 -3.52 -18.23
CA ALA A 3 -2.28 -4.96 -18.53
C ALA A 3 -3.60 -5.73 -18.36
N ALA A 4 -4.43 -5.35 -17.37
CA ALA A 4 -5.73 -5.95 -17.15
C ALA A 4 -6.66 -5.71 -18.35
N ALA A 5 -6.76 -4.46 -18.80
CA ALA A 5 -7.55 -4.07 -19.96
C ALA A 5 -7.16 -4.85 -21.23
N GLY A 6 -5.85 -5.05 -21.46
CA GLY A 6 -5.36 -5.87 -22.57
C GLY A 6 -5.86 -7.31 -22.51
N VAL A 7 -5.68 -7.99 -21.37
CA VAL A 7 -6.10 -9.39 -21.23
C VAL A 7 -7.62 -9.55 -21.32
N ILE A 8 -8.39 -8.69 -20.64
CA ILE A 8 -9.86 -8.82 -20.62
C ILE A 8 -10.52 -8.44 -21.94
N SER A 9 -9.85 -7.68 -22.81
CA SER A 9 -10.36 -7.36 -24.14
C SER A 9 -10.43 -8.59 -25.05
N GLU A 10 -9.53 -9.56 -24.85
CA GLU A 10 -9.51 -10.83 -25.59
C GLU A 10 -10.15 -11.98 -24.81
N LYS A 11 -10.04 -11.96 -23.47
CA LYS A 11 -10.45 -13.03 -22.55
C LYS A 11 -11.28 -12.48 -21.38
N PRO A 12 -12.51 -12.01 -21.63
CA PRO A 12 -13.36 -11.38 -20.62
C PRO A 12 -13.70 -12.30 -19.44
N GLU A 13 -13.73 -13.62 -19.66
CA GLU A 13 -13.97 -14.63 -18.63
C GLU A 13 -12.90 -14.64 -17.51
N LEU A 14 -11.72 -14.04 -17.76
CA LEU A 14 -10.64 -13.93 -16.78
C LEU A 14 -10.78 -12.71 -15.85
N PHE A 15 -11.84 -11.89 -16.00
CA PHE A 15 -12.02 -10.64 -15.27
C PHE A 15 -11.78 -10.78 -13.75
N GLY A 16 -12.41 -11.76 -13.09
CA GLY A 16 -12.28 -11.93 -11.63
C GLY A 16 -10.83 -12.19 -11.18
N ARG A 17 -10.08 -13.02 -11.92
CA ARG A 17 -8.67 -13.33 -11.61
C ARG A 17 -7.77 -12.11 -11.82
N VAL A 18 -8.02 -11.38 -12.91
CA VAL A 18 -7.27 -10.18 -13.28
C VAL A 18 -7.58 -9.02 -12.32
N LEU A 19 -8.83 -8.89 -11.88
CA LEU A 19 -9.26 -7.87 -10.93
C LEU A 19 -8.51 -8.00 -9.60
N ILE A 20 -8.41 -9.22 -9.07
CA ILE A 20 -7.66 -9.48 -7.83
C ILE A 20 -6.20 -9.04 -8.00
N LEU A 21 -5.53 -9.50 -9.06
CA LEU A 21 -4.14 -9.15 -9.32
C LEU A 21 -3.94 -7.63 -9.45
N GLN A 22 -4.87 -6.91 -10.08
CA GLN A 22 -4.73 -5.45 -10.20
C GLN A 22 -5.02 -4.70 -8.90
N ALA A 23 -5.78 -5.30 -7.98
CA ALA A 23 -6.17 -4.68 -6.71
C ALA A 23 -5.08 -4.80 -5.65
N LEU A 24 -4.21 -5.83 -5.73
CA LEU A 24 -3.13 -6.05 -4.76
C LEU A 24 -2.25 -4.81 -4.50
N PRO A 25 -1.81 -4.03 -5.51
CA PRO A 25 -1.01 -2.81 -5.28
C PRO A 25 -1.78 -1.66 -4.60
N GLY A 26 -3.06 -1.83 -4.30
CA GLY A 26 -3.87 -0.84 -3.58
C GLY A 26 -3.64 -0.83 -2.07
N THR A 27 -3.05 -1.88 -1.49
CA THR A 27 -2.92 -2.01 -0.02
C THR A 27 -2.00 -0.94 0.57
N GLN A 28 -1.00 -0.46 -0.17
CA GLN A 28 -0.08 0.60 0.24
C GLN A 28 -0.81 1.92 0.50
N GLY A 29 -1.85 2.23 -0.28
CA GLY A 29 -2.68 3.41 -0.05
C GLY A 29 -3.41 3.32 1.29
N ILE A 30 -3.89 2.13 1.65
CA ILE A 30 -4.57 1.88 2.93
C ILE A 30 -3.59 2.05 4.11
N TYR A 31 -2.34 1.60 3.96
CA TYR A 31 -1.33 1.75 5.01
C TYR A 31 -0.94 3.21 5.25
N GLY A 32 -0.76 3.99 4.19
CA GLY A 32 -0.51 5.43 4.32
C GLY A 32 -1.71 6.16 4.94
N PHE A 33 -2.93 5.80 4.52
CA PHE A 33 -4.16 6.33 5.11
C PHE A 33 -4.26 6.01 6.60
N LEU A 34 -3.96 4.77 7.01
CA LEU A 34 -3.95 4.37 8.41
C LEU A 34 -3.03 5.25 9.27
N VAL A 35 -1.77 5.44 8.85
CA VAL A 35 -0.81 6.27 9.60
C VAL A 35 -1.27 7.72 9.67
N ALA A 36 -1.84 8.28 8.59
CA ALA A 36 -2.39 9.63 8.60
C ALA A 36 -3.54 9.77 9.61
N VAL A 37 -4.46 8.80 9.64
CA VAL A 37 -5.56 8.78 10.61
C VAL A 37 -5.05 8.65 12.05
N LEU A 38 -4.08 7.77 12.30
CA LEU A 38 -3.47 7.63 13.63
C LEU A 38 -2.86 8.95 14.12
N ILE A 39 -2.12 9.67 13.26
CA ILE A 39 -1.57 10.98 13.59
C ILE A 39 -2.69 11.99 13.89
N MET A 40 -3.71 12.10 13.03
CA MET A 40 -4.82 13.03 13.22
C MET A 40 -5.61 12.75 14.52
N VAL A 41 -5.78 11.49 14.89
CA VAL A 41 -6.40 11.10 16.16
C VAL A 41 -5.50 11.49 17.34
N LYS A 42 -4.20 11.19 17.27
CA LYS A 42 -3.24 11.49 18.34
C LYS A 42 -3.17 12.98 18.69
N ILE A 43 -3.26 13.85 17.70
CA ILE A 43 -3.21 15.30 17.91
C ILE A 43 -4.59 15.93 18.16
N GLY A 44 -5.64 15.13 18.31
CA GLY A 44 -7.00 15.62 18.62
C GLY A 44 -7.75 16.27 17.46
N MET A 45 -7.24 16.16 16.22
CA MET A 45 -7.80 16.82 15.03
C MET A 45 -9.16 16.24 14.62
N ILE A 46 -9.37 14.93 14.81
CA ILE A 46 -10.65 14.24 14.54
C ILE A 46 -11.63 14.33 15.73
N GLY A 47 -11.15 14.73 16.92
CA GLY A 47 -11.94 14.83 18.16
C GLY A 47 -12.40 16.24 18.52
N GLY A 48 -12.04 17.26 17.73
CA GLY A 48 -12.45 18.66 17.96
C GLY A 48 -11.65 19.40 19.05
N ASN A 49 -10.61 18.79 19.61
CA ASN A 49 -9.70 19.41 20.58
C ASN A 49 -8.24 19.28 20.11
N PRO A 50 -7.82 19.99 19.04
CA PRO A 50 -6.45 19.93 18.56
C PRO A 50 -5.48 20.44 19.64
N ILE A 51 -4.43 19.67 19.89
CA ILE A 51 -3.36 20.08 20.81
C ILE A 51 -2.31 20.92 20.09
N ALA A 52 -1.76 21.91 20.78
CA ALA A 52 -0.65 22.71 20.25
C ALA A 52 0.64 21.89 20.29
N LEU A 53 1.24 21.68 19.13
CA LEU A 53 2.50 20.94 19.01
C LEU A 53 3.69 21.89 19.12
N THR A 54 4.76 21.44 19.77
CA THR A 54 6.08 22.06 19.56
C THR A 54 6.60 21.76 18.16
N ASN A 55 7.53 22.56 17.66
CA ASN A 55 8.18 22.31 16.37
C ASN A 55 8.84 20.92 16.33
N GLU A 56 9.41 20.48 17.45
CA GLU A 56 10.06 19.18 17.59
C GLU A 56 9.04 18.03 17.46
N GLN A 57 7.88 18.14 18.12
CA GLN A 57 6.80 17.15 18.01
C GLN A 57 6.23 17.09 16.59
N GLY A 58 6.03 18.24 15.95
CA GLY A 58 5.56 18.31 14.57
C GLY A 58 6.53 17.64 13.59
N LEU A 59 7.83 17.92 13.70
CA LEU A 59 8.86 17.30 12.88
C LEU A 59 9.00 15.80 13.17
N ALA A 60 8.87 15.37 14.42
CA ALA A 60 8.92 13.96 14.79
C ALA A 60 7.74 13.17 14.21
N LEU A 61 6.52 13.71 14.24
CA LEU A 61 5.33 13.10 13.61
C LEU A 61 5.46 13.08 12.08
N PHE A 62 5.99 14.15 11.47
CA PHE A 62 6.28 14.17 10.04
C PHE A 62 7.29 13.08 9.66
N ALA A 63 8.39 12.97 10.42
CA ALA A 63 9.39 11.93 10.23
C ALA A 63 8.82 10.51 10.42
N ALA A 64 7.90 10.32 11.37
CA ALA A 64 7.20 9.05 11.58
C ALA A 64 6.35 8.62 10.37
N ALA A 65 5.84 9.56 9.57
CA ALA A 65 5.09 9.24 8.36
C ALA A 65 5.98 8.89 7.15
N LEU A 66 7.26 9.28 7.15
CA LEU A 66 8.15 9.11 6.00
C LEU A 66 8.43 7.65 5.61
N PRO A 67 8.66 6.69 6.55
CA PRO A 67 8.90 5.30 6.18
C PRO A 67 7.77 4.72 5.32
N ILE A 68 6.50 4.84 5.74
CA ILE A 68 5.37 4.36 4.93
C ILE A 68 5.16 5.20 3.67
N ALA A 69 5.38 6.52 3.72
CA ALA A 69 5.21 7.37 2.53
C ALA A 69 6.19 7.00 1.41
N ILE A 70 7.47 6.79 1.74
CA ILE A 70 8.52 6.49 0.75
C ILE A 70 8.56 4.99 0.48
N GLY A 71 8.65 4.16 1.52
CA GLY A 71 8.73 2.71 1.41
C GLY A 71 7.46 2.08 0.85
N GLY A 72 6.29 2.57 1.28
CA GLY A 72 5.00 2.18 0.72
C GLY A 72 4.85 2.60 -0.75
N LEU A 73 5.22 3.83 -1.11
CA LEU A 73 5.19 4.27 -2.51
C LEU A 73 6.11 3.41 -3.40
N ALA A 74 7.35 3.19 -2.96
CA ALA A 74 8.31 2.36 -3.68
C ALA A 74 7.80 0.92 -3.84
N SER A 75 7.36 0.28 -2.75
CA SER A 75 6.80 -1.07 -2.76
C SER A 75 5.58 -1.16 -3.69
N GLY A 76 4.66 -0.20 -3.63
CA GLY A 76 3.47 -0.16 -4.50
C GLY A 76 3.81 -0.08 -5.98
N ILE A 77 4.84 0.69 -6.36
CA ILE A 77 5.32 0.76 -7.75
C ILE A 77 5.84 -0.62 -8.21
N TYR A 78 6.66 -1.29 -7.40
CA TYR A 78 7.19 -2.61 -7.75
C TYR A 78 6.10 -3.68 -7.74
N GLN A 79 5.16 -3.63 -6.80
CA GLN A 79 4.05 -4.57 -6.74
C GLN A 79 3.12 -4.37 -7.94
N GLY A 80 2.88 -3.14 -8.38
CA GLY A 80 2.15 -2.85 -9.61
C GLY A 80 2.81 -3.44 -10.86
N LYS A 81 4.14 -3.39 -10.95
CA LYS A 81 4.91 -4.03 -12.03
C LYS A 81 4.77 -5.55 -11.98
N MET A 82 4.87 -6.15 -10.79
CA MET A 82 4.72 -7.60 -10.61
C MET A 82 3.29 -8.06 -10.92
N ALA A 83 2.28 -7.31 -10.46
CA ALA A 83 0.87 -7.54 -10.78
C ALA A 83 0.63 -7.52 -12.30
N ALA A 84 1.21 -6.54 -13.02
CA ALA A 84 1.11 -6.47 -14.47
C ALA A 84 1.70 -7.70 -15.16
N ALA A 85 2.89 -8.15 -14.73
CA ALA A 85 3.50 -9.39 -15.24
C ALA A 85 2.64 -10.63 -14.93
N SER A 86 2.08 -10.71 -13.73
CA SER A 86 1.20 -11.80 -13.30
C SER A 86 -0.12 -11.83 -14.08
N ILE A 87 -0.65 -10.66 -14.45
CA ILE A 87 -1.82 -10.54 -15.33
C ILE A 87 -1.48 -11.08 -16.73
N SER A 88 -0.35 -10.68 -17.31
CA SER A 88 0.09 -11.22 -18.60
C SER A 88 0.31 -12.74 -18.56
N MET A 89 0.88 -13.25 -17.47
CA MET A 89 1.03 -14.71 -17.24
C MET A 89 -0.34 -15.41 -17.17
N THR A 90 -1.31 -14.82 -16.45
CA THR A 90 -2.68 -15.34 -16.32
C THR A 90 -3.41 -15.36 -17.66
N GLY A 91 -3.21 -14.34 -18.50
CA GLY A 91 -3.77 -14.30 -19.85
C GLY A 91 -3.24 -15.43 -20.75
N LYS A 92 -1.97 -15.83 -20.58
CA LYS A 92 -1.35 -16.95 -21.32
C LYS A 92 -1.75 -18.31 -20.76
N ASN A 93 -1.67 -18.48 -19.45
CA ASN A 93 -2.05 -19.71 -18.75
C ASN A 93 -2.89 -19.38 -17.50
N PRO A 94 -4.22 -19.46 -17.60
CA PRO A 94 -5.12 -19.11 -16.50
C PRO A 94 -4.87 -19.91 -15.21
N ALA A 95 -4.35 -21.14 -15.31
CA ALA A 95 -4.03 -21.98 -14.16
C ALA A 95 -2.88 -21.42 -13.29
N MET A 96 -2.07 -20.50 -13.85
CA MET A 96 -0.94 -19.87 -13.14
C MET A 96 -1.35 -18.65 -12.30
N SER A 97 -2.61 -18.23 -12.35
CA SER A 97 -3.10 -17.05 -11.61
C SER A 97 -2.79 -17.07 -10.12
N ALA A 98 -2.96 -18.23 -9.45
CA ALA A 98 -2.61 -18.39 -8.04
C ALA A 98 -1.13 -18.11 -7.75
N ARG A 99 -0.22 -18.63 -8.59
CA ARG A 99 1.22 -18.37 -8.46
C ARG A 99 1.54 -16.89 -8.70
N GLY A 100 0.86 -16.25 -9.66
CA GLY A 100 0.98 -14.82 -9.91
C GLY A 100 0.56 -13.97 -8.71
N MET A 101 -0.52 -14.37 -8.02
CA MET A 101 -0.95 -13.71 -6.78
C MET A 101 0.11 -13.84 -5.69
N THR A 102 0.65 -15.05 -5.49
CA THR A 102 1.73 -15.28 -4.50
C THR A 102 2.96 -14.42 -4.80
N MET A 103 3.45 -14.41 -6.05
CA MET A 103 4.61 -13.60 -6.43
C MET A 103 4.38 -12.10 -6.25
N THR A 104 3.16 -11.63 -6.55
CA THR A 104 2.78 -10.23 -6.35
C THR A 104 2.72 -9.88 -4.86
N ALA A 105 2.18 -10.78 -4.01
CA ALA A 105 2.10 -10.59 -2.57
C ALA A 105 3.48 -10.54 -1.89
N MET A 106 4.51 -11.22 -2.42
CA MET A 106 5.86 -11.14 -1.83
C MET A 106 6.46 -9.72 -1.83
N VAL A 107 6.02 -8.85 -2.74
CA VAL A 107 6.47 -7.43 -2.76
C VAL A 107 5.86 -6.63 -1.61
N GLU A 108 4.71 -7.07 -1.08
CA GLU A 108 3.99 -6.42 0.02
C GLU A 108 4.79 -6.41 1.33
N THR A 109 5.65 -7.40 1.55
CA THR A 109 6.49 -7.49 2.76
C THR A 109 7.26 -6.19 3.03
N TYR A 110 7.76 -5.53 1.98
CA TYR A 110 8.48 -4.26 2.14
C TYR A 110 7.57 -3.10 2.57
N ALA A 111 6.31 -3.08 2.11
CA ALA A 111 5.33 -2.08 2.56
C ALA A 111 4.93 -2.31 4.02
N ILE A 112 4.77 -3.58 4.44
CA ILE A 112 4.46 -3.94 5.82
C ILE A 112 5.61 -3.52 6.76
N LEU A 113 6.87 -3.76 6.36
CA LEU A 113 8.02 -3.32 7.15
C LEU A 113 8.07 -1.78 7.27
N ALA A 114 7.80 -1.07 6.17
CA ALA A 114 7.72 0.39 6.18
C ALA A 114 6.59 0.90 7.10
N LEU A 115 5.42 0.27 7.05
CA LEU A 115 4.30 0.57 7.94
C LEU A 115 4.67 0.33 9.40
N LEU A 116 5.30 -0.81 9.71
CA LEU A 116 5.72 -1.15 11.06
C LEU A 116 6.65 -0.09 11.64
N VAL A 117 7.66 0.33 10.88
CA VAL A 117 8.58 1.40 11.31
C VAL A 117 7.81 2.70 11.56
N SER A 118 6.92 3.11 10.65
CA SER A 118 6.09 4.30 10.84
C SER A 118 5.22 4.23 12.11
N VAL A 119 4.59 3.09 12.38
CA VAL A 119 3.76 2.90 13.58
C VAL A 119 4.62 2.94 14.86
N LEU A 120 5.79 2.30 14.86
CA LEU A 120 6.70 2.32 16.01
C LEU A 120 7.21 3.75 16.30
N MET A 121 7.58 4.49 15.25
CA MET A 121 7.97 5.90 15.39
C MET A 121 6.80 6.74 15.91
N TYR A 122 5.59 6.57 15.36
CA TYR A 122 4.38 7.25 15.82
C TYR A 122 4.10 7.01 17.31
N ILE A 123 4.27 5.77 17.80
CA ILE A 123 4.09 5.44 19.22
C ILE A 123 5.15 6.16 20.07
N ALA A 124 6.39 6.23 19.59
CA ALA A 124 7.52 6.79 20.33
C ALA A 124 7.47 8.32 20.49
N VAL A 125 6.76 9.07 19.62
CA VAL A 125 6.64 10.53 19.76
C VAL A 125 5.71 10.88 20.94
N PRO A 126 6.19 11.56 21.99
CA PRO A 126 5.33 12.04 23.07
C PRO A 126 4.62 13.31 22.63
N VAL A 127 3.29 13.32 22.73
CA VAL A 127 2.44 14.44 22.33
C VAL A 127 1.42 14.69 23.42
#